data_AF-A0A8S1AGL5-F1
#
_entry.id   AF-A0A8S1AGL5-F1
#
_cell.length_a   1.000
_cell.length_b   1.000
_cell.length_c   1.000
_cell.angle_alpha   90.00
_cell.angle_beta   90.00
_cell.angle_gamma   90.00
#
_symmetry.space_group_name_H-M   'P 1'
#
loop_
_entity.id
_entity.type
_entity.pdbx_description
1 polymer ?
#
loop_
_entity_poly.entity_id
_entity_poly.type
_entity_poly.pdbx_seq_one_letter_code
_entity_poly.pdbx_strand_id
1 'polypeptide(L)'
;MLTLSVWKQARSPNYKTNVDKEYPYSEVPFLGEYNLIKIPYSLSELIDHVDYWGEGKIVTSHGRRGFENCYNVNHTFQLVSNGEDRDRKIPNRIPVLSSTNCDTSAYIRGNSVKTVTLMGASINKSCASDVARIVNTDVGKVVVFGFNSGSPELANLIDALKIKDLYECPNYDLPKELQGLTSFESHVAFLNATMLKDQLYKLVIDGEFDRAVALSSKLNKDGARDVIMATVQKLLESNSAANTKLMSFAYKLWNGEEKDIVRNNFPPAFKLILGQENVTILNTGYVQVLKLDTHTDSYNDRLAWGDSNDRTSTRVSWRFIPVWENKEVTFKLFNANYDMYLKLDASTDDIGDRQAWGSKNSGEERHRFYLEPTSKSGSLAFYIINFQFKQGLKLVAQKDSYGDRLLMGHNGDIHVDETRFRWTFALWGGAGAATATK
;
A
#
# COMPACT_ATOMS: atom_id res chain seq x y z
N MET A 1 -0.48 -24.42 40.02
CA MET A 1 -1.68 -23.65 39.60
C MET A 1 -2.14 -22.87 40.82
N LEU A 2 -2.30 -21.54 40.72
CA LEU A 2 -2.73 -20.70 41.86
C LEU A 2 -4.18 -21.03 42.26
N THR A 3 -4.48 -21.05 43.56
CA THR A 3 -5.81 -21.35 44.08
C THR A 3 -6.63 -20.07 44.28
N LEU A 4 -7.95 -20.21 44.32
CA LEU A 4 -8.87 -19.12 44.68
C LEU A 4 -8.50 -18.47 46.03
N SER A 5 -8.05 -19.26 47.01
CA SER A 5 -7.68 -18.77 48.33
C SER A 5 -6.47 -17.83 48.28
N VAL A 6 -5.41 -18.21 47.55
CA VAL A 6 -4.22 -17.37 47.37
C VAL A 6 -4.59 -16.09 46.64
N TRP A 7 -5.38 -16.19 45.58
CA TRP A 7 -5.79 -15.03 44.80
C TRP A 7 -6.66 -14.05 45.61
N LYS A 8 -7.59 -14.55 46.45
CA LYS A 8 -8.41 -13.70 47.32
C LYS A 8 -7.59 -12.90 48.33
N GLN A 9 -6.47 -13.45 48.79
CA GLN A 9 -5.56 -12.82 49.76
C GLN A 9 -4.52 -11.90 49.10
N ALA A 10 -4.36 -11.99 47.78
CA ALA A 10 -3.41 -11.15 47.05
C ALA A 10 -3.78 -9.67 47.15
N ARG A 11 -2.76 -8.82 47.17
CA ARG A 11 -2.92 -7.36 47.20
C ARG A 11 -3.62 -6.86 45.93
N SER A 12 -4.35 -5.77 46.07
CA SER A 12 -5.01 -5.08 44.96
C SER A 12 -4.04 -4.67 43.85
N PRO A 13 -4.53 -4.53 42.60
CA PRO A 13 -3.73 -4.04 41.49
C PRO A 13 -3.10 -2.68 41.79
N ASN A 14 -1.97 -2.42 41.14
CA ASN A 14 -1.27 -1.15 41.28
C ASN A 14 -1.74 -0.15 40.22
N TYR A 15 -2.70 0.70 40.61
CA TYR A 15 -3.21 1.78 39.77
C TYR A 15 -2.42 3.10 39.90
N LYS A 16 -1.25 3.08 40.54
CA LYS A 16 -0.29 4.20 40.44
C LYS A 16 0.53 4.10 39.15
N THR A 17 0.71 2.90 38.63
CA THR A 17 1.50 2.59 37.43
C THR A 17 0.64 2.13 36.25
N ASN A 18 -0.63 1.79 36.50
CA ASN A 18 -1.62 1.40 35.50
C ASN A 18 -2.87 2.28 35.61
N VAL A 19 -3.56 2.50 34.50
CA VAL A 19 -4.81 3.26 34.45
C VAL A 19 -5.95 2.34 34.89
N ASP A 20 -6.75 2.75 35.88
CA ASP A 20 -7.93 2.01 36.28
C ASP A 20 -9.04 2.14 35.24
N LYS A 21 -9.55 1.01 34.74
CA LYS A 21 -10.57 0.95 33.70
C LYS A 21 -11.94 0.72 34.32
N GLU A 22 -12.98 1.08 33.60
CA GLU A 22 -14.36 0.79 34.00
C GLU A 22 -14.66 -0.72 33.88
N TYR A 23 -15.44 -1.29 34.80
CA TYR A 23 -15.78 -2.73 34.81
C TYR A 23 -14.60 -3.73 34.80
N PRO A 24 -13.53 -3.55 35.61
CA PRO A 24 -12.45 -4.51 35.68
C PRO A 24 -12.84 -5.72 36.54
N TYR A 25 -12.47 -6.93 36.13
CA TYR A 25 -12.71 -8.16 36.92
C TYR A 25 -11.46 -8.57 37.73
N SER A 26 -10.62 -7.58 38.05
CA SER A 26 -9.36 -7.73 38.78
C SER A 26 -9.55 -8.08 40.25
N GLU A 27 -10.64 -7.62 40.87
CA GLU A 27 -10.92 -7.79 42.29
C GLU A 27 -12.01 -8.83 42.58
N VAL A 28 -12.64 -9.36 41.53
CA VAL A 28 -13.73 -10.35 41.64
C VAL A 28 -13.30 -11.74 41.16
N PRO A 29 -13.57 -12.81 41.94
CA PRO A 29 -13.35 -14.18 41.49
C PRO A 29 -14.44 -14.61 40.49
N PHE A 30 -14.15 -15.58 39.62
CA PHE A 30 -15.16 -16.22 38.78
C PHE A 30 -16.14 -17.01 39.65
N LEU A 31 -17.22 -16.37 40.06
CA LEU A 31 -18.37 -16.96 40.74
C LEU A 31 -19.59 -16.26 40.14
N GLY A 32 -20.46 -16.99 39.45
CA GLY A 32 -21.54 -16.50 38.58
C GLY A 32 -22.65 -15.68 39.25
N GLU A 33 -22.31 -14.68 40.05
CA GLU A 33 -23.20 -13.88 40.90
C GLU A 33 -23.20 -12.38 40.56
N TYR A 34 -22.60 -11.96 39.43
CA TYR A 34 -22.71 -10.58 38.95
C TYR A 34 -23.40 -10.50 37.59
N ASN A 35 -24.19 -9.45 37.38
CA ASN A 35 -24.64 -9.03 36.06
C ASN A 35 -23.40 -8.79 35.19
N LEU A 36 -23.13 -9.72 34.28
CA LEU A 36 -22.02 -9.66 33.33
C LEU A 36 -22.29 -8.54 32.33
N ILE A 37 -21.93 -7.31 32.70
CA ILE A 37 -21.95 -6.19 31.78
C ILE A 37 -20.85 -6.43 30.75
N LYS A 38 -21.24 -6.76 29.53
CA LYS A 38 -20.28 -6.87 28.43
C LYS A 38 -19.76 -5.48 28.06
N ILE A 39 -18.44 -5.34 28.06
CA ILE A 39 -17.75 -4.13 27.61
C ILE A 39 -17.53 -4.18 26.08
N PRO A 40 -17.58 -3.03 25.39
CA PRO A 40 -18.07 -1.76 25.90
C PRO A 40 -19.58 -1.81 26.17
N TYR A 41 -20.07 -1.00 27.11
CA TYR A 41 -21.49 -0.98 27.47
C TYR A 41 -22.34 -0.51 26.28
N SER A 42 -21.93 0.61 25.66
CA SER A 42 -22.53 1.13 24.44
C SER A 42 -22.06 0.37 23.20
N LEU A 43 -22.98 0.16 22.25
CA LEU A 43 -22.67 -0.42 20.94
C LEU A 43 -21.94 0.56 20.01
N SER A 44 -21.96 1.86 20.30
CA SER A 44 -21.26 2.88 19.52
C SER A 44 -19.83 3.14 20.01
N GLU A 45 -19.45 2.56 21.14
CA GLU A 45 -18.12 2.70 21.73
C GLU A 45 -17.24 1.51 21.37
N LEU A 46 -15.92 1.73 21.46
CA LEU A 46 -14.92 0.71 21.21
C LEU A 46 -13.91 0.72 22.35
N ILE A 47 -13.42 -0.46 22.71
CA ILE A 47 -12.30 -0.63 23.63
C ILE A 47 -11.01 -0.35 22.87
N ASP A 48 -10.18 0.54 23.41
CA ASP A 48 -8.95 0.94 22.74
C ASP A 48 -7.91 -0.20 22.70
N HIS A 49 -7.74 -0.93 23.81
CA HIS A 49 -6.67 -1.92 23.95
C HIS A 49 -7.03 -3.08 24.88
N VAL A 50 -6.93 -4.30 24.35
CA VAL A 50 -6.95 -5.56 25.10
C VAL A 50 -5.62 -6.30 24.91
N ASP A 51 -4.97 -6.70 26.00
CA ASP A 51 -3.69 -7.43 26.00
C ASP A 51 -3.89 -8.87 26.49
N TYR A 52 -3.72 -9.84 25.60
CA TYR A 52 -3.80 -11.26 25.94
C TYR A 52 -2.53 -11.74 26.61
N TRP A 53 -2.74 -12.47 27.71
CA TRP A 53 -1.70 -12.91 28.64
C TRP A 53 -0.96 -11.75 29.31
N GLY A 54 -1.53 -10.54 29.21
CA GLY A 54 -1.04 -9.35 29.87
C GLY A 54 -1.18 -9.44 31.39
N GLU A 55 -0.33 -8.68 32.07
CA GLU A 55 -0.31 -8.54 33.52
C GLU A 55 -0.24 -7.06 33.94
N GLY A 56 -0.56 -6.14 33.02
CA GLY A 56 -0.26 -4.71 33.14
C GLY A 56 1.20 -4.38 32.86
N LYS A 57 1.57 -3.10 33.04
CA LYS A 57 2.94 -2.62 32.82
C LYS A 57 3.88 -3.18 33.88
N ILE A 58 4.90 -3.91 33.44
CA ILE A 58 5.93 -4.50 34.30
C ILE A 58 7.29 -3.99 33.84
N VAL A 59 8.01 -3.39 34.78
CA VAL A 59 9.39 -2.92 34.59
C VAL A 59 10.29 -3.71 35.52
N THR A 60 11.33 -4.34 34.96
CA THR A 60 12.35 -5.09 35.69
C THR A 60 13.74 -4.72 35.19
N SER A 61 14.78 -5.17 35.90
CA SER A 61 16.16 -5.10 35.41
C SER A 61 16.38 -5.82 34.07
N HIS A 62 15.54 -6.81 33.74
CA HIS A 62 15.60 -7.60 32.51
C HIS A 62 14.77 -7.00 31.37
N GLY A 63 14.10 -5.87 31.60
CA GLY A 63 13.35 -5.15 30.57
C GLY A 63 11.91 -4.79 30.95
N ARG A 64 11.19 -4.28 29.95
CA ARG A 64 9.83 -3.76 30.03
C ARG A 64 8.87 -4.64 29.21
N ARG A 65 7.74 -4.99 29.80
CA ARG A 65 6.63 -5.74 29.16
C ARG A 65 5.26 -5.22 29.61
N GLY A 66 4.23 -5.56 28.85
CA GLY A 66 2.85 -5.17 29.14
C GLY A 66 2.58 -3.67 28.97
N PHE A 67 1.32 -3.28 29.15
CA PHE A 67 0.85 -1.92 28.90
C PHE A 67 0.10 -1.36 30.10
N GLU A 68 0.17 -0.04 30.28
CA GLU A 68 -0.46 0.65 31.41
C GLU A 68 -1.96 0.90 31.23
N ASN A 69 -2.44 0.98 29.99
CA ASN A 69 -3.77 1.51 29.66
C ASN A 69 -4.63 0.50 28.87
N CYS A 70 -4.63 -0.76 29.26
CA CYS A 70 -5.38 -1.84 28.60
C CYS A 70 -6.23 -2.66 29.59
N TYR A 71 -7.14 -3.47 29.05
CA TYR A 71 -7.66 -4.64 29.75
C TYR A 71 -6.72 -5.84 29.53
N ASN A 72 -6.51 -6.65 30.57
CA ASN A 72 -5.57 -7.78 30.52
C ASN A 72 -6.33 -9.12 30.56
N VAL A 73 -6.33 -9.87 29.46
CA VAL A 73 -6.94 -11.21 29.43
C VAL A 73 -5.97 -12.22 30.02
N ASN A 74 -6.36 -12.90 31.09
CA ASN A 74 -5.49 -13.89 31.74
C ASN A 74 -6.30 -14.93 32.52
N HIS A 75 -5.63 -15.97 33.01
CA HIS A 75 -6.26 -17.00 33.83
C HIS A 75 -6.97 -16.41 35.05
N THR A 76 -8.11 -17.01 35.40
CA THR A 76 -9.00 -16.58 36.50
C THR A 76 -8.32 -16.35 37.85
N PHE A 77 -7.20 -17.01 38.16
CA PHE A 77 -6.47 -16.82 39.43
C PHE A 77 -5.02 -16.37 39.23
N GLN A 78 -4.66 -15.92 38.03
CA GLN A 78 -3.32 -15.40 37.78
C GLN A 78 -3.07 -14.12 38.61
N LEU A 79 -1.87 -14.05 39.18
CA LEU A 79 -1.29 -12.87 39.79
C LEU A 79 -0.15 -12.37 38.91
N VAL A 80 0.23 -11.11 39.10
CA VAL A 80 1.41 -10.54 38.42
C VAL A 80 2.64 -11.39 38.75
N SER A 81 3.33 -11.88 37.72
CA SER A 81 4.36 -12.92 37.92
C SER A 81 5.72 -12.35 38.29
N ASN A 82 6.02 -11.09 37.95
CA ASN A 82 7.34 -10.48 38.13
C ASN A 82 7.27 -8.95 38.37
N GLY A 83 8.41 -8.36 38.74
CA GLY A 83 8.55 -6.92 38.99
C GLY A 83 8.07 -6.48 40.37
N GLU A 84 7.97 -5.18 40.58
CA GLU A 84 7.56 -4.59 41.87
C GLU A 84 6.12 -4.99 42.28
N ASP A 85 5.29 -5.28 41.29
CA ASP A 85 3.90 -5.68 41.49
C ASP A 85 3.69 -7.19 41.60
N ARG A 86 4.78 -7.97 41.68
CA ARG A 86 4.71 -9.43 41.87
C ARG A 86 3.76 -9.81 43.02
N ASP A 87 2.98 -10.86 42.77
CA ASP A 87 1.97 -11.42 43.66
C ASP A 87 0.77 -10.49 43.96
N ARG A 88 0.64 -9.37 43.24
CA ARG A 88 -0.61 -8.58 43.20
C ARG A 88 -1.58 -9.15 42.19
N LYS A 89 -2.88 -8.84 42.36
CA LYS A 89 -3.89 -9.07 41.33
C LYS A 89 -3.57 -8.24 40.08
N ILE A 90 -3.84 -8.81 38.91
CA ILE A 90 -3.59 -8.16 37.61
C ILE A 90 -4.53 -6.96 37.43
N PRO A 91 -4.04 -5.76 37.04
CA PRO A 91 -4.88 -4.60 36.74
C PRO A 91 -5.79 -4.84 35.54
N ASN A 92 -7.02 -4.33 35.60
CA ASN A 92 -8.06 -4.46 34.57
C ASN A 92 -8.21 -5.87 33.98
N ARG A 93 -8.12 -6.91 34.82
CA ARG A 93 -8.13 -8.28 34.35
C ARG A 93 -9.49 -8.68 33.79
N ILE A 94 -9.49 -9.37 32.65
CA ILE A 94 -10.62 -10.13 32.11
C ILE A 94 -10.27 -11.63 32.26
N PRO A 95 -10.98 -12.38 33.12
CA PRO A 95 -10.61 -13.75 33.41
C PRO A 95 -11.04 -14.71 32.30
N VAL A 96 -10.16 -15.67 31.99
CA VAL A 96 -10.49 -16.86 31.18
C VAL A 96 -10.23 -18.13 31.99
N LEU A 97 -10.95 -19.20 31.65
CA LEU A 97 -10.89 -20.47 32.39
C LEU A 97 -9.48 -21.06 32.38
N SER A 98 -8.82 -21.08 31.23
CA SER A 98 -7.46 -21.58 31.09
C SER A 98 -6.75 -21.03 29.86
N SER A 99 -5.45 -21.35 29.72
CA SER A 99 -4.67 -21.06 28.52
C SER A 99 -5.22 -21.79 27.30
N THR A 100 -5.94 -22.90 27.50
CA THR A 100 -6.58 -23.70 26.45
C THR A 100 -8.05 -23.34 26.21
N ASN A 101 -8.64 -22.50 27.07
CA ASN A 101 -10.02 -22.03 26.96
C ASN A 101 -10.06 -20.53 27.26
N CYS A 102 -9.91 -19.75 26.18
CA CYS A 102 -9.70 -18.30 26.18
C CYS A 102 -10.98 -17.52 25.89
N ASP A 103 -12.17 -18.08 26.14
CA ASP A 103 -13.43 -17.44 25.78
C ASP A 103 -13.72 -16.22 26.68
N THR A 104 -13.67 -15.02 26.11
CA THR A 104 -14.05 -13.77 26.79
C THR A 104 -15.46 -13.29 26.44
N SER A 105 -16.28 -14.11 25.76
CA SER A 105 -17.60 -13.70 25.25
C SER A 105 -18.60 -13.27 26.32
N ALA A 106 -18.40 -13.72 27.56
CA ALA A 106 -19.13 -13.27 28.73
C ALA A 106 -18.82 -11.81 29.13
N TYR A 107 -17.66 -11.30 28.75
CA TYR A 107 -17.11 -10.02 29.21
C TYR A 107 -16.91 -9.00 28.10
N ILE A 108 -16.48 -9.42 26.91
CA ILE A 108 -16.11 -8.53 25.80
C ILE A 108 -17.05 -8.79 24.62
N ARG A 109 -17.71 -7.74 24.13
CA ARG A 109 -18.54 -7.81 22.92
C ARG A 109 -17.67 -8.14 21.71
N GLY A 110 -18.24 -8.89 20.76
CA GLY A 110 -17.56 -9.09 19.48
C GLY A 110 -17.39 -7.78 18.71
N ASN A 111 -16.39 -7.72 17.82
CA ASN A 111 -16.14 -6.59 16.93
C ASN A 111 -15.99 -5.22 17.63
N SER A 112 -15.46 -5.18 18.85
CA SER A 112 -15.50 -4.00 19.71
C SER A 112 -14.12 -3.47 20.14
N VAL A 113 -13.03 -4.09 19.70
CA VAL A 113 -11.67 -3.75 20.15
C VAL A 113 -10.81 -3.20 19.01
N LYS A 114 -10.19 -2.03 19.23
CA LYS A 114 -9.30 -1.38 18.24
C LYS A 114 -7.91 -2.01 18.20
N THR A 115 -7.34 -2.33 19.35
CA THR A 115 -5.99 -2.92 19.43
C THR A 115 -6.03 -4.15 20.29
N VAL A 116 -5.65 -5.30 19.72
CA VAL A 116 -5.39 -6.51 20.48
C VAL A 116 -3.90 -6.80 20.46
N THR A 117 -3.30 -7.03 21.62
CA THR A 117 -1.91 -7.48 21.71
C THR A 117 -1.81 -8.88 22.29
N LEU A 118 -0.77 -9.62 21.90
CA LEU A 118 -0.45 -10.94 22.43
C LEU A 118 1.05 -10.99 22.76
N MET A 119 1.41 -11.58 23.89
CA MET A 119 2.80 -11.68 24.34
C MET A 119 3.19 -13.11 24.74
N GLY A 120 4.21 -13.68 24.11
CA GLY A 120 5.05 -14.78 24.61
C GLY A 120 4.39 -16.13 24.98
N ALA A 121 3.07 -16.26 24.90
CA ALA A 121 2.33 -17.48 25.23
C ALA A 121 1.80 -18.18 23.97
N SER A 122 1.52 -19.49 24.09
CA SER A 122 1.00 -20.31 22.99
C SER A 122 -0.34 -19.78 22.48
N ILE A 123 -0.44 -19.51 21.17
CA ILE A 123 -1.67 -19.07 20.52
C ILE A 123 -2.41 -20.29 19.94
N ASN A 124 -3.14 -20.98 20.80
CA ASN A 124 -4.00 -22.07 20.36
C ASN A 124 -5.27 -21.56 19.67
N LYS A 125 -6.05 -22.50 19.11
CA LYS A 125 -7.28 -22.21 18.39
C LYS A 125 -8.32 -21.43 19.19
N SER A 126 -8.45 -21.69 20.50
CA SER A 126 -9.40 -20.96 21.35
C SER A 126 -8.98 -19.50 21.50
N CYS A 127 -7.70 -19.24 21.79
CA CYS A 127 -7.15 -17.88 21.86
C CYS A 127 -7.31 -17.14 20.53
N ALA A 128 -6.88 -17.75 19.42
CA ALA A 128 -7.00 -17.16 18.09
C ALA A 128 -8.45 -16.80 17.72
N SER A 129 -9.39 -17.70 18.01
CA SER A 129 -10.82 -17.48 17.71
C SER A 129 -11.41 -16.34 18.53
N ASP A 130 -11.03 -16.22 19.80
CA ASP A 130 -11.53 -15.14 20.66
C ASP A 130 -10.92 -13.78 20.28
N VAL A 131 -9.63 -13.73 19.95
CA VAL A 131 -8.97 -12.53 19.41
C VAL A 131 -9.68 -12.05 18.13
N ALA A 132 -9.89 -12.95 17.17
CA ALA A 132 -10.60 -12.63 15.93
C ALA A 132 -12.06 -12.22 16.18
N ARG A 133 -12.71 -12.77 17.20
CA ARG A 133 -14.08 -12.40 17.58
C ARG A 133 -14.16 -10.95 18.08
N ILE A 134 -13.22 -10.51 18.92
CA ILE A 134 -13.29 -9.20 19.58
C ILE A 134 -12.71 -8.05 18.74
N VAL A 135 -11.69 -8.31 17.91
CA VAL A 135 -11.06 -7.26 17.09
C VAL A 135 -12.10 -6.67 16.12
N ASN A 136 -12.13 -5.34 16.04
CA ASN A 136 -13.04 -4.63 15.17
C ASN A 136 -12.58 -4.71 13.69
N THR A 137 -13.48 -5.03 12.78
CA THR A 137 -13.16 -5.17 11.35
C THR A 137 -12.75 -3.86 10.68
N ASP A 138 -13.26 -2.73 11.15
CA ASP A 138 -13.18 -1.45 10.44
C ASP A 138 -11.98 -0.63 10.89
N VAL A 139 -11.62 -0.72 12.18
CA VAL A 139 -10.51 0.05 12.78
C VAL A 139 -9.54 -0.80 13.59
N GLY A 140 -9.75 -2.12 13.64
CA GLY A 140 -8.96 -3.03 14.47
C GLY A 140 -7.61 -3.41 13.90
N LYS A 141 -6.65 -3.64 14.80
CA LYS A 141 -5.33 -4.21 14.55
C LYS A 141 -4.97 -5.23 15.63
N VAL A 142 -4.17 -6.22 15.27
CA VAL A 142 -3.60 -7.20 16.20
C VAL A 142 -2.08 -7.17 16.12
N VAL A 143 -1.39 -7.09 17.25
CA VAL A 143 0.09 -7.11 17.30
C VAL A 143 0.56 -8.20 18.24
N VAL A 144 1.40 -9.10 17.73
CA VAL A 144 1.97 -10.22 18.47
C VAL A 144 3.45 -9.96 18.71
N PHE A 145 3.89 -9.99 19.96
CA PHE A 145 5.28 -9.78 20.35
C PHE A 145 6.01 -11.09 20.64
N GLY A 146 7.28 -11.16 20.26
CA GLY A 146 8.14 -12.33 20.48
C GLY A 146 8.01 -13.43 19.43
N PHE A 147 7.37 -13.15 18.30
CA PHE A 147 7.23 -14.08 17.17
C PHE A 147 7.77 -13.44 15.90
N ASN A 148 8.15 -14.28 14.94
CA ASN A 148 8.58 -13.84 13.61
C ASN A 148 7.48 -14.12 12.58
N SER A 149 7.51 -13.38 11.47
CA SER A 149 6.67 -13.66 10.30
C SER A 149 6.81 -15.13 9.87
N GLY A 150 5.69 -15.79 9.57
CA GLY A 150 5.67 -17.19 9.13
C GLY A 150 5.93 -18.25 10.22
N SER A 151 6.03 -17.86 11.49
CA SER A 151 6.19 -18.83 12.59
C SER A 151 4.97 -19.78 12.67
N PRO A 152 5.15 -21.11 12.75
CA PRO A 152 4.04 -22.08 12.83
C PRO A 152 3.06 -21.82 13.99
N GLU A 153 3.55 -21.24 15.08
CA GLU A 153 2.78 -20.86 16.26
C GLU A 153 1.70 -19.80 15.96
N LEU A 154 1.86 -19.05 14.87
CA LEU A 154 0.89 -18.04 14.44
C LEU A 154 -0.21 -18.62 13.54
N ALA A 155 -0.12 -19.88 13.09
CA ALA A 155 -1.04 -20.44 12.08
C ALA A 155 -2.51 -20.30 12.48
N ASN A 156 -2.86 -20.66 13.73
CA ASN A 156 -4.24 -20.52 14.22
C ASN A 156 -4.73 -19.07 14.17
N LEU A 157 -3.86 -18.12 14.51
CA LEU A 157 -4.20 -16.69 14.52
C LEU A 157 -4.37 -16.16 13.09
N ILE A 158 -3.45 -16.51 12.20
CA ILE A 158 -3.50 -16.14 10.78
C ILE A 158 -4.82 -16.61 10.17
N ASP A 159 -5.19 -17.88 10.38
CA ASP A 159 -6.43 -18.44 9.85
C ASP A 159 -7.68 -17.74 10.41
N ALA A 160 -7.69 -17.46 11.72
CA ALA A 160 -8.81 -16.79 12.37
C ALA A 160 -8.96 -15.31 11.92
N LEU A 161 -7.85 -14.59 11.78
CA LEU A 161 -7.84 -13.18 11.38
C LEU A 161 -8.12 -12.99 9.89
N LYS A 162 -7.73 -13.95 9.04
CA LYS A 162 -8.04 -13.92 7.62
C LYS A 162 -9.54 -13.89 7.34
N ILE A 163 -10.35 -14.58 8.15
CA ILE A 163 -11.83 -14.56 8.06
C ILE A 163 -12.40 -13.15 8.34
N LYS A 164 -11.62 -12.30 9.02
CA LYS A 164 -11.97 -10.92 9.39
C LYS A 164 -11.33 -9.87 8.47
N ASP A 165 -10.69 -10.28 7.39
CA ASP A 165 -9.91 -9.41 6.50
C ASP A 165 -8.80 -8.63 7.22
N LEU A 166 -8.21 -9.26 8.23
CA LEU A 166 -6.97 -8.80 8.86
C LEU A 166 -5.80 -9.62 8.33
N TYR A 167 -4.84 -8.93 7.71
CA TYR A 167 -3.69 -9.54 7.06
C TYR A 167 -2.41 -9.02 7.68
N GLU A 168 -1.37 -9.86 7.63
CA GLU A 168 -0.07 -9.50 8.14
C GLU A 168 0.53 -8.34 7.36
N CYS A 169 1.08 -7.35 8.06
CA CYS A 169 1.83 -6.24 7.49
C CYS A 169 3.33 -6.41 7.81
N PRO A 170 4.15 -6.85 6.84
CA PRO A 170 5.58 -7.04 7.04
C PRO A 170 6.27 -5.73 7.44
N ASN A 171 7.22 -5.82 8.38
CA ASN A 171 8.02 -4.68 8.85
C ASN A 171 7.16 -3.46 9.24
N TYR A 172 6.02 -3.70 9.90
CA TYR A 172 5.13 -2.62 10.33
C TYR A 172 5.78 -1.77 11.43
N ASP A 173 5.78 -0.45 11.22
CA ASP A 173 6.27 0.50 12.23
C ASP A 173 5.22 0.62 13.34
N LEU A 174 5.56 0.17 14.55
CA LEU A 174 4.64 0.22 15.67
C LEU A 174 4.31 1.67 16.03
N PRO A 175 3.04 1.98 16.34
CA PRO A 175 2.68 3.30 16.85
C PRO A 175 3.26 3.47 18.26
N LYS A 176 3.46 4.73 18.66
CA LYS A 176 4.23 5.11 19.88
C LYS A 176 3.73 4.39 21.14
N GLU A 177 2.42 4.17 21.27
CA GLU A 177 1.79 3.49 22.40
C GLU A 177 2.14 2.00 22.51
N LEU A 178 2.58 1.37 21.41
CA LEU A 178 3.01 -0.03 21.37
C LEU A 178 4.54 -0.19 21.37
N GLN A 179 5.29 0.92 21.35
CA GLN A 179 6.75 0.91 21.39
C GLN A 179 7.29 0.80 22.82
N GLY A 180 8.58 0.45 22.94
CA GLY A 180 9.30 0.50 24.22
C GLY A 180 9.19 -0.74 25.09
N LEU A 181 8.58 -1.81 24.58
CA LEU A 181 8.71 -3.15 25.16
C LEU A 181 10.11 -3.69 24.82
N THR A 182 10.95 -3.88 25.82
CA THR A 182 12.35 -4.31 25.62
C THR A 182 12.56 -5.80 25.87
N SER A 183 11.53 -6.51 26.35
CA SER A 183 11.59 -7.96 26.57
C SER A 183 11.32 -8.78 25.29
N PHE A 184 11.07 -8.13 24.16
CA PHE A 184 10.82 -8.78 22.87
C PHE A 184 11.66 -8.10 21.79
N GLU A 185 12.30 -8.89 20.95
CA GLU A 185 13.13 -8.40 19.84
C GLU A 185 12.37 -8.33 18.51
N SER A 186 11.17 -8.93 18.45
CA SER A 186 10.37 -9.04 17.24
C SER A 186 8.88 -8.83 17.51
N HIS A 187 8.17 -8.41 16.46
CA HIS A 187 6.72 -8.36 16.44
C HIS A 187 6.16 -8.71 15.06
N VAL A 188 4.91 -9.15 15.04
CA VAL A 188 4.10 -9.35 13.84
C VAL A 188 2.82 -8.55 14.00
N ALA A 189 2.49 -7.72 13.01
CA ALA A 189 1.28 -6.91 13.01
C ALA A 189 0.30 -7.43 11.96
N PHE A 190 -0.96 -7.55 12.35
CA PHE A 190 -2.09 -7.84 11.48
C PHE A 190 -3.00 -6.62 11.46
N LEU A 191 -3.24 -6.10 10.26
CA LEU A 191 -3.97 -4.87 10.04
C LEU A 191 -5.20 -5.16 9.19
N ASN A 192 -6.28 -4.40 9.37
CA ASN A 192 -7.42 -4.49 8.49
C ASN A 192 -7.13 -3.91 7.09
N ALA A 193 -8.01 -4.20 6.13
CA ALA A 193 -7.87 -3.75 4.74
C ALA A 193 -7.67 -2.23 4.59
N THR A 194 -8.38 -1.40 5.37
CA THR A 194 -8.25 0.06 5.32
C THR A 194 -6.86 0.52 5.74
N MET A 195 -6.37 0.00 6.87
CA MET A 195 -5.02 0.29 7.37
C MET A 195 -3.93 -0.20 6.42
N LEU A 196 -4.10 -1.38 5.82
CA LEU A 196 -3.15 -1.92 4.83
C LEU A 196 -3.09 -1.07 3.57
N LYS A 197 -4.24 -0.59 3.08
CA LYS A 197 -4.31 0.34 1.93
C LYS A 197 -3.56 1.63 2.25
N ASP A 198 -3.79 2.22 3.42
CA ASP A 198 -3.12 3.47 3.80
C ASP A 198 -1.62 3.27 4.04
N GLN A 199 -1.22 2.13 4.61
CA GLN A 199 0.19 1.75 4.76
C GLN A 199 0.87 1.56 3.39
N LEU A 200 0.27 0.79 2.47
CA LEU A 200 0.83 0.57 1.14
C LEU A 200 0.93 1.88 0.36
N TYR A 201 -0.12 2.72 0.41
CA TYR A 201 -0.11 4.05 -0.19
C TYR A 201 1.06 4.89 0.36
N LYS A 202 1.22 4.95 1.68
CA LYS A 202 2.31 5.69 2.33
C LYS A 202 3.68 5.21 1.88
N LEU A 203 3.92 3.90 1.86
CA LEU A 203 5.20 3.33 1.42
C LEU A 203 5.52 3.70 -0.04
N VAL A 204 4.53 3.73 -0.93
CA VAL A 204 4.72 4.15 -2.32
C VAL A 204 5.05 5.63 -2.43
N ILE A 205 4.32 6.49 -1.72
CA ILE A 205 4.57 7.95 -1.72
C ILE A 205 5.94 8.30 -1.14
N ASP A 206 6.32 7.63 -0.05
CA ASP A 206 7.61 7.84 0.63
C ASP A 206 8.79 7.24 -0.18
N GLY A 207 8.53 6.53 -1.28
CA GLY A 207 9.55 5.90 -2.12
C GLY A 207 10.20 4.68 -1.48
N GLU A 208 9.57 4.10 -0.46
CA GLU A 208 9.96 2.88 0.24
C GLU A 208 9.53 1.64 -0.55
N PHE A 209 9.95 1.56 -1.82
CA PHE A 209 9.43 0.58 -2.78
C PHE A 209 9.73 -0.86 -2.40
N ASP A 210 10.86 -1.15 -1.73
CA ASP A 210 11.17 -2.52 -1.31
C ASP A 210 10.19 -3.00 -0.23
N ARG A 211 9.82 -2.13 0.71
CA ARG A 211 8.76 -2.41 1.70
C ARG A 211 7.38 -2.51 1.04
N ALA A 212 7.08 -1.64 0.07
CA ALA A 212 5.82 -1.69 -0.68
C ALA A 212 5.67 -3.00 -1.48
N VAL A 213 6.75 -3.46 -2.11
CA VAL A 213 6.80 -4.75 -2.83
C VAL A 213 6.60 -5.91 -1.86
N ALA A 214 7.28 -5.92 -0.70
CA ALA A 214 7.12 -6.96 0.31
C ALA A 214 5.68 -7.06 0.83
N LEU A 215 5.05 -5.91 1.15
CA LEU A 215 3.65 -5.86 1.56
C LEU A 215 2.72 -6.36 0.44
N SER A 216 2.94 -5.94 -0.81
CA SER A 216 2.11 -6.38 -1.94
C SER A 216 2.23 -7.87 -2.22
N SER A 217 3.45 -8.43 -2.15
CA SER A 217 3.70 -9.86 -2.25
C SER A 217 2.89 -10.64 -1.21
N LYS A 218 2.93 -10.19 0.05
CA LYS A 218 2.20 -10.80 1.16
C LYS A 218 0.68 -10.74 0.92
N LEU A 219 0.14 -9.57 0.58
CA LEU A 219 -1.28 -9.39 0.27
C LEU A 219 -1.73 -10.28 -0.89
N ASN A 220 -0.95 -10.37 -1.96
CA ASN A 220 -1.28 -11.21 -3.11
C ASN A 220 -1.31 -12.71 -2.74
N LYS A 221 -0.36 -13.17 -1.91
CA LYS A 221 -0.31 -14.55 -1.40
C LYS A 221 -1.47 -14.86 -0.46
N ASP A 222 -1.85 -13.89 0.37
CA ASP A 222 -2.93 -14.06 1.33
C ASP A 222 -4.33 -13.92 0.67
N GLY A 223 -4.41 -13.49 -0.60
CA GLY A 223 -5.66 -13.33 -1.35
C GLY A 223 -6.29 -11.94 -1.24
N ALA A 224 -5.63 -10.99 -0.58
CA ALA A 224 -6.09 -9.62 -0.33
C ALA A 224 -5.80 -8.66 -1.51
N ARG A 225 -6.09 -9.11 -2.74
CA ARG A 225 -5.81 -8.36 -3.98
C ARG A 225 -6.55 -7.03 -4.06
N ASP A 226 -7.73 -6.96 -3.47
CA ASP A 226 -8.56 -5.74 -3.44
C ASP A 226 -7.85 -4.57 -2.75
N VAL A 227 -7.00 -4.83 -1.75
CA VAL A 227 -6.20 -3.80 -1.09
C VAL A 227 -5.18 -3.18 -2.06
N ILE A 228 -4.54 -4.01 -2.89
CA ILE A 228 -3.59 -3.56 -3.91
C ILE A 228 -4.32 -2.73 -4.96
N MET A 229 -5.43 -3.24 -5.50
CA MET A 229 -6.23 -2.54 -6.52
C MET A 229 -6.76 -1.19 -6.00
N ALA A 230 -7.29 -1.15 -4.77
CA ALA A 230 -7.76 0.08 -4.16
C ALA A 230 -6.61 1.09 -3.95
N THR A 231 -5.40 0.62 -3.63
CA THR A 231 -4.23 1.49 -3.49
C THR A 231 -3.78 2.05 -4.84
N VAL A 232 -3.74 1.23 -5.89
CA VAL A 232 -3.45 1.67 -7.26
C VAL A 232 -4.46 2.72 -7.71
N GLN A 233 -5.75 2.48 -7.49
CA GLN A 233 -6.80 3.44 -7.82
C GLN A 233 -6.62 4.77 -7.07
N LYS A 234 -6.38 4.71 -5.75
CA LYS A 234 -6.11 5.90 -4.93
C LYS A 234 -4.92 6.69 -5.48
N LEU A 235 -3.84 6.02 -5.88
CA LEU A 235 -2.66 6.67 -6.47
C LEU A 235 -3.00 7.32 -7.83
N LEU A 236 -3.78 6.66 -8.69
CA LEU A 236 -4.22 7.18 -9.99
C LEU A 236 -5.08 8.45 -9.89
N GLU A 237 -5.87 8.56 -8.83
CA GLU A 237 -6.79 9.69 -8.55
C GLU A 237 -6.16 10.80 -7.70
N SER A 238 -4.90 10.63 -7.28
CA SER A 238 -4.17 11.59 -6.45
C SER A 238 -3.55 12.71 -7.31
N ASN A 239 -2.35 13.19 -6.92
CA ASN A 239 -1.63 14.26 -7.61
C ASN A 239 -0.45 13.71 -8.42
N SER A 240 0.08 14.54 -9.33
CA SER A 240 1.21 14.22 -10.22
C SER A 240 2.39 13.50 -9.54
N ALA A 241 2.77 13.93 -8.33
CA ALA A 241 3.84 13.30 -7.56
C ALA A 241 3.48 11.84 -7.19
N ALA A 242 2.26 11.58 -6.74
CA ALA A 242 1.79 10.22 -6.47
C ALA A 242 1.72 9.35 -7.74
N ASN A 243 1.24 9.93 -8.85
CA ASN A 243 1.10 9.23 -10.12
C ASN A 243 2.46 8.77 -10.68
N THR A 244 3.49 9.61 -10.59
CA THR A 244 4.86 9.23 -11.01
C THR A 244 5.49 8.20 -10.07
N LYS A 245 5.24 8.25 -8.76
CA LYS A 245 5.66 7.20 -7.81
C LYS A 245 4.96 5.86 -8.08
N LEU A 246 3.69 5.87 -8.53
CA LEU A 246 2.99 4.66 -8.95
C LEU A 246 3.71 3.94 -10.11
N MET A 247 4.25 4.68 -11.09
CA MET A 247 5.07 4.08 -12.16
C MET A 247 6.32 3.41 -11.61
N SER A 248 6.99 4.05 -10.64
CA SER A 248 8.20 3.52 -10.00
C SER A 248 7.90 2.27 -9.19
N PHE A 249 6.78 2.25 -8.46
CA PHE A 249 6.30 1.08 -7.75
C PHE A 249 5.96 -0.08 -8.70
N ALA A 250 5.23 0.18 -9.77
CA ALA A 250 4.92 -0.82 -10.79
C ALA A 250 6.18 -1.39 -11.44
N TYR A 251 7.17 -0.53 -11.73
CA TYR A 251 8.47 -0.95 -12.24
C TYR A 251 9.20 -1.88 -11.26
N LYS A 252 9.21 -1.57 -9.96
CA LYS A 252 9.85 -2.40 -8.93
C LYS A 252 9.19 -3.78 -8.79
N LEU A 253 7.86 -3.85 -8.86
CA LEU A 253 7.14 -5.13 -8.93
C LEU A 253 7.51 -5.91 -10.19
N TRP A 254 7.53 -5.23 -11.35
CA TRP A 254 7.76 -5.87 -12.64
C TRP A 254 9.20 -6.36 -12.84
N ASN A 255 10.19 -5.60 -12.40
CA ASN A 255 11.60 -5.97 -12.52
C ASN A 255 12.07 -6.89 -11.39
N GLY A 256 11.23 -7.11 -10.37
CA GLY A 256 11.39 -8.16 -9.36
C GLY A 256 10.68 -9.46 -9.77
N GLU A 257 10.36 -10.28 -8.76
CA GLU A 257 9.69 -11.58 -8.93
C GLU A 257 8.16 -11.46 -8.98
N GLU A 258 7.61 -10.25 -8.81
CA GLU A 258 6.18 -10.01 -8.55
C GLU A 258 5.42 -9.46 -9.77
N LYS A 259 5.82 -9.87 -10.99
CA LYS A 259 5.20 -9.44 -12.26
C LYS A 259 3.69 -9.68 -12.31
N ASP A 260 3.23 -10.77 -11.72
CA ASP A 260 1.81 -11.13 -11.72
C ASP A 260 0.96 -10.15 -10.92
N ILE A 261 1.53 -9.45 -9.94
CA ILE A 261 0.82 -8.38 -9.22
C ILE A 261 0.48 -7.26 -10.19
N VAL A 262 1.41 -6.84 -11.05
CA VAL A 262 1.14 -5.82 -12.08
C VAL A 262 0.11 -6.34 -13.09
N ARG A 263 0.24 -7.59 -13.56
CA ARG A 263 -0.68 -8.15 -14.55
C ARG A 263 -2.13 -8.21 -14.07
N ASN A 264 -2.33 -8.48 -12.79
CA ASN A 264 -3.65 -8.78 -12.24
C ASN A 264 -4.31 -7.60 -11.52
N ASN A 265 -3.53 -6.63 -11.04
CA ASN A 265 -4.04 -5.57 -10.15
C ASN A 265 -3.81 -4.14 -10.67
N PHE A 266 -3.11 -3.97 -11.80
CA PHE A 266 -2.86 -2.66 -12.42
C PHE A 266 -3.62 -2.55 -13.75
N PRO A 267 -3.91 -1.32 -14.21
CA PRO A 267 -4.48 -1.14 -15.54
C PRO A 267 -3.62 -1.76 -16.65
N PRO A 268 -4.22 -2.32 -17.72
CA PRO A 268 -3.48 -3.08 -18.74
C PRO A 268 -2.31 -2.34 -19.39
N ALA A 269 -2.38 -1.02 -19.51
CA ALA A 269 -1.31 -0.21 -20.09
C ALA A 269 0.03 -0.35 -19.34
N PHE A 270 0.00 -0.55 -18.01
CA PHE A 270 1.23 -0.75 -17.21
C PHE A 270 2.00 -2.00 -17.66
N LYS A 271 1.29 -3.09 -17.97
CA LYS A 271 1.90 -4.32 -18.51
C LYS A 271 2.57 -4.06 -19.86
N LEU A 272 1.92 -3.28 -20.73
CA LEU A 272 2.47 -2.96 -22.06
C LEU A 272 3.75 -2.13 -21.95
N ILE A 273 3.72 -1.09 -21.11
CA ILE A 273 4.88 -0.20 -20.86
C ILE A 273 6.04 -0.99 -20.28
N LEU A 274 5.82 -1.71 -19.18
CA LEU A 274 6.90 -2.36 -18.42
C LEU A 274 7.39 -3.65 -19.09
N GLY A 275 6.51 -4.34 -19.80
CA GLY A 275 6.87 -5.47 -20.67
C GLY A 275 7.65 -5.07 -21.92
N GLN A 276 7.76 -3.76 -22.18
CA GLN A 276 8.38 -3.23 -23.39
C GLN A 276 7.75 -3.82 -24.66
N GLU A 277 6.42 -3.95 -24.64
CA GLU A 277 5.67 -4.35 -25.82
C GLU A 277 5.69 -3.23 -26.85
N ASN A 278 5.56 -3.58 -28.13
CA ASN A 278 5.30 -2.60 -29.17
C ASN A 278 3.88 -2.05 -29.02
N VAL A 279 3.77 -0.73 -28.89
CA VAL A 279 2.52 -0.02 -28.66
C VAL A 279 2.31 1.11 -29.64
N THR A 280 1.06 1.43 -29.87
CA THR A 280 0.63 2.69 -30.48
C THR A 280 0.39 3.71 -29.37
N ILE A 281 0.96 4.92 -29.50
CA ILE A 281 0.77 6.04 -28.57
C ILE A 281 -0.26 6.99 -29.17
N LEU A 282 -1.46 7.03 -28.61
CA LEU A 282 -2.60 7.78 -29.13
C LEU A 282 -2.86 9.04 -28.29
N ASN A 283 -2.91 10.20 -28.91
CA ASN A 283 -3.46 11.40 -28.29
C ASN A 283 -4.99 11.29 -28.24
N THR A 284 -5.60 11.45 -27.06
CA THR A 284 -7.03 11.19 -26.89
C THR A 284 -7.93 12.31 -27.42
N GLY A 285 -7.48 13.56 -27.41
CA GLY A 285 -8.34 14.68 -27.82
C GLY A 285 -8.41 14.87 -29.33
N TYR A 286 -7.28 14.75 -30.04
CA TYR A 286 -7.26 14.81 -31.50
C TYR A 286 -7.40 13.45 -32.17
N VAL A 287 -7.32 12.36 -31.40
CA VAL A 287 -7.38 10.99 -31.92
C VAL A 287 -6.32 10.83 -33.02
N GLN A 288 -5.05 11.07 -32.67
CA GLN A 288 -3.91 10.97 -33.58
C GLN A 288 -2.78 10.19 -32.91
N VAL A 289 -2.13 9.32 -33.66
CA VAL A 289 -1.07 8.46 -33.12
C VAL A 289 0.30 9.04 -33.40
N LEU A 290 1.21 8.88 -32.45
CA LEU A 290 2.56 9.38 -32.57
C LEU A 290 3.31 8.64 -33.67
N LYS A 291 4.04 9.36 -34.51
CA LYS A 291 4.97 8.85 -35.52
C LYS A 291 6.23 9.71 -35.63
N LEU A 292 7.20 9.20 -36.37
CA LEU A 292 8.32 9.98 -36.90
C LEU A 292 8.16 10.22 -38.41
N ASP A 293 8.65 11.36 -38.87
CA ASP A 293 8.71 11.77 -40.27
C ASP A 293 9.58 10.81 -41.12
N THR A 294 9.32 10.74 -42.42
CA THR A 294 10.14 10.04 -43.41
C THR A 294 11.40 10.81 -43.79
N HIS A 295 11.43 12.12 -43.58
CA HIS A 295 12.60 12.94 -43.84
C HIS A 295 13.43 13.15 -42.58
N THR A 296 14.72 13.37 -42.77
CA THR A 296 15.65 13.75 -41.71
C THR A 296 16.15 15.18 -41.90
N ASP A 297 16.51 15.83 -40.81
CA ASP A 297 17.23 17.11 -40.84
C ASP A 297 18.74 16.91 -41.10
N SER A 298 19.52 17.99 -40.98
CA SER A 298 20.98 17.97 -41.13
C SER A 298 21.73 17.16 -40.06
N TYR A 299 21.07 16.84 -38.94
CA TYR A 299 21.61 16.03 -37.85
C TYR A 299 21.19 14.55 -37.95
N ASN A 300 20.48 14.18 -39.03
CA ASN A 300 19.85 12.88 -39.22
C ASN A 300 18.73 12.56 -38.22
N ASP A 301 18.13 13.59 -37.63
CA ASP A 301 16.98 13.48 -36.74
C ASP A 301 15.67 13.60 -37.53
N ARG A 302 14.61 12.95 -37.03
CA ARG A 302 13.29 12.92 -37.67
C ARG A 302 12.28 13.71 -36.85
N LEU A 303 11.49 14.53 -37.50
CA LEU A 303 10.47 15.30 -36.80
C LEU A 303 9.36 14.39 -36.26
N ALA A 304 8.83 14.66 -35.07
CA ALA A 304 7.76 13.87 -34.46
C ALA A 304 6.39 14.52 -34.68
N TRP A 305 5.40 13.68 -35.02
CA TRP A 305 4.07 14.12 -35.44
C TRP A 305 2.96 13.23 -34.87
N GLY A 306 1.76 13.77 -34.73
CA GLY A 306 0.52 13.00 -34.62
C GLY A 306 -0.07 12.75 -36.00
N ASP A 307 -0.14 11.48 -36.41
CA ASP A 307 -0.70 11.05 -37.69
C ASP A 307 -2.24 11.01 -37.63
N SER A 308 -2.92 11.59 -38.62
CA SER A 308 -4.39 11.52 -38.70
C SER A 308 -4.95 10.22 -39.28
N ASN A 309 -4.14 9.45 -40.01
CA ASN A 309 -4.59 8.36 -40.89
C ASN A 309 -3.96 7.01 -40.54
N ASP A 310 -2.64 6.95 -40.34
CA ASP A 310 -1.92 5.72 -40.04
C ASP A 310 -2.16 5.27 -38.58
N ARG A 311 -2.42 3.98 -38.41
CA ARG A 311 -2.65 3.32 -37.11
C ARG A 311 -1.94 1.98 -36.98
N THR A 312 -1.38 1.46 -38.07
CA THR A 312 -0.97 0.05 -38.17
C THR A 312 0.43 -0.11 -38.73
N SER A 313 0.99 0.88 -39.42
CA SER A 313 2.36 0.74 -39.93
C SER A 313 3.38 0.66 -38.80
N THR A 314 4.58 0.21 -39.12
CA THR A 314 5.70 0.21 -38.17
C THR A 314 6.09 1.61 -37.73
N ARG A 315 5.80 2.67 -38.50
CA ARG A 315 6.15 4.07 -38.15
C ARG A 315 5.46 4.57 -36.89
N VAL A 316 4.31 4.00 -36.56
CA VAL A 316 3.53 4.31 -35.35
C VAL A 316 3.75 3.31 -34.22
N SER A 317 4.72 2.39 -34.38
CA SER A 317 5.10 1.40 -33.38
C SER A 317 6.20 1.95 -32.47
N TRP A 318 5.87 2.06 -31.19
CA TRP A 318 6.74 2.58 -30.14
C TRP A 318 6.94 1.57 -29.03
N ARG A 319 8.03 1.70 -28.29
CA ARG A 319 8.31 0.89 -27.10
C ARG A 319 8.87 1.76 -25.99
N PHE A 320 8.42 1.53 -24.77
CA PHE A 320 8.94 2.21 -23.59
C PHE A 320 10.13 1.44 -23.03
N ILE A 321 11.30 2.08 -22.97
CA ILE A 321 12.52 1.49 -22.41
C ILE A 321 12.76 2.12 -21.02
N PRO A 322 12.58 1.39 -19.92
CA PRO A 322 12.72 1.94 -18.58
C PRO A 322 14.18 2.25 -18.23
N VAL A 323 14.38 3.33 -17.49
CA VAL A 323 15.65 3.74 -16.89
C VAL A 323 15.38 4.02 -15.41
N TRP A 324 15.99 3.23 -14.54
CA TRP A 324 15.89 3.35 -13.09
C TRP A 324 17.08 4.11 -12.53
N GLU A 325 16.83 5.24 -11.88
CA GLU A 325 17.86 6.08 -11.27
C GLU A 325 17.26 6.91 -10.13
N ASN A 326 18.01 7.15 -9.06
CA ASN A 326 17.58 8.00 -7.93
C ASN A 326 16.21 7.62 -7.35
N LYS A 327 15.94 6.30 -7.25
CA LYS A 327 14.66 5.72 -6.80
C LYS A 327 13.45 6.10 -7.68
N GLU A 328 13.65 6.46 -8.94
CA GLU A 328 12.56 6.77 -9.85
C GLU A 328 12.75 6.05 -11.19
N VAL A 329 11.63 5.65 -11.80
CA VAL A 329 11.62 5.17 -13.17
C VAL A 329 11.31 6.32 -14.13
N THR A 330 12.13 6.41 -15.17
CA THR A 330 11.89 7.22 -16.37
C THR A 330 11.91 6.31 -17.58
N PHE A 331 11.50 6.80 -18.74
CA PHE A 331 11.39 6.00 -19.95
C PHE A 331 12.02 6.71 -21.14
N LYS A 332 12.68 5.94 -22.00
CA LYS A 332 13.00 6.36 -23.36
C LYS A 332 11.90 5.81 -24.28
N LEU A 333 11.36 6.64 -25.17
CA LEU A 333 10.34 6.23 -26.13
C LEU A 333 11.04 5.87 -27.44
N PHE A 334 11.10 4.59 -27.76
CA PHE A 334 11.81 4.04 -28.91
C PHE A 334 10.85 3.76 -30.06
N ASN A 335 11.08 4.36 -31.23
CA ASN A 335 10.35 4.09 -32.46
C ASN A 335 10.98 2.89 -33.19
N ALA A 336 10.19 1.83 -33.40
CA ALA A 336 10.70 0.58 -33.97
C ALA A 336 11.01 0.66 -35.46
N ASN A 337 10.44 1.61 -36.20
CA ASN A 337 10.65 1.70 -37.65
C ASN A 337 12.02 2.30 -38.01
N TYR A 338 12.48 3.26 -37.21
CA TYR A 338 13.69 4.02 -37.53
C TYR A 338 14.84 3.79 -36.55
N ASP A 339 14.64 2.92 -35.56
CA ASP A 339 15.58 2.68 -34.46
C ASP A 339 16.02 3.98 -33.77
N MET A 340 15.04 4.82 -33.43
CA MET A 340 15.26 6.16 -32.88
C MET A 340 14.51 6.38 -31.58
N TYR A 341 15.08 7.22 -30.72
CA TYR A 341 14.51 7.62 -29.44
C TYR A 341 13.94 9.03 -29.55
N LEU A 342 12.74 9.22 -29.00
CA LEU A 342 12.14 10.53 -28.87
C LEU A 342 13.00 11.42 -27.96
N LYS A 343 13.10 12.70 -28.31
CA LYS A 343 13.68 13.78 -27.51
C LYS A 343 12.94 15.08 -27.72
N LEU A 344 13.15 16.03 -26.82
CA LEU A 344 12.83 17.44 -27.07
C LEU A 344 14.07 18.21 -27.52
N ASP A 345 13.87 19.24 -28.33
CA ASP A 345 14.94 20.13 -28.77
C ASP A 345 15.53 20.94 -27.60
N ALA A 346 16.82 21.28 -27.70
CA ALA A 346 17.49 22.20 -26.79
C ALA A 346 17.09 23.66 -27.05
N SER A 347 16.61 23.97 -28.24
CA SER A 347 16.03 25.27 -28.58
C SER A 347 14.55 25.33 -28.26
N THR A 348 14.02 26.53 -28.03
CA THR A 348 12.58 26.79 -27.89
C THR A 348 12.07 27.65 -29.04
N ASP A 349 10.77 27.62 -29.27
CA ASP A 349 10.09 28.64 -30.07
C ASP A 349 9.83 29.93 -29.26
N ASP A 350 9.11 30.88 -29.86
CA ASP A 350 8.82 32.19 -29.28
C ASP A 350 7.95 32.16 -28.02
N ILE A 351 7.28 31.03 -27.74
CA ILE A 351 6.47 30.83 -26.53
C ILE A 351 7.11 29.86 -25.53
N GLY A 352 8.35 29.43 -25.82
CA GLY A 352 9.13 28.55 -24.96
C GLY A 352 8.86 27.05 -25.16
N ASP A 353 7.97 26.68 -26.09
CA ASP A 353 7.72 25.28 -26.41
C ASP A 353 8.93 24.69 -27.16
N ARG A 354 9.13 23.38 -27.05
CA ARG A 354 10.28 22.68 -27.65
C ARG A 354 9.81 21.69 -28.70
N GLN A 355 10.40 21.73 -29.88
CA GLN A 355 10.09 20.77 -30.93
C GLN A 355 10.50 19.35 -30.53
N ALA A 356 9.68 18.35 -30.86
CA ALA A 356 9.97 16.95 -30.54
C ALA A 356 10.57 16.23 -31.76
N TRP A 357 11.62 15.45 -31.52
CA TRP A 357 12.40 14.78 -32.56
C TRP A 357 12.67 13.32 -32.21
N GLY A 358 12.85 12.47 -33.21
CA GLY A 358 13.45 11.15 -33.08
C GLY A 358 14.93 11.20 -33.47
N SER A 359 15.80 10.63 -32.65
CA SER A 359 17.25 10.61 -32.89
C SER A 359 17.87 9.26 -32.52
N LYS A 360 18.99 8.88 -33.13
CA LYS A 360 19.69 7.61 -32.81
C LYS A 360 20.44 7.68 -31.47
N ASN A 361 20.95 8.85 -31.10
CA ASN A 361 21.52 9.06 -29.77
C ASN A 361 20.41 8.99 -28.70
N SER A 362 20.74 8.53 -27.50
CA SER A 362 19.85 8.59 -26.33
C SER A 362 20.56 8.80 -25.00
N GLY A 363 21.81 9.27 -25.02
CA GLY A 363 22.61 9.48 -23.82
C GLY A 363 22.24 10.72 -23.00
N GLU A 364 21.41 11.61 -23.53
CA GLU A 364 21.10 12.89 -22.91
C GLU A 364 19.79 12.84 -22.11
N GLU A 365 19.68 13.70 -21.11
CA GLU A 365 18.50 13.79 -20.24
C GLU A 365 17.21 14.13 -21.02
N ARG A 366 17.31 14.91 -22.11
CA ARG A 366 16.17 15.23 -22.99
C ARG A 366 15.59 14.04 -23.76
N HIS A 367 16.21 12.85 -23.70
CA HIS A 367 15.64 11.60 -24.26
C HIS A 367 14.83 10.79 -23.25
N ARG A 368 14.78 11.23 -21.99
CA ARG A 368 14.07 10.57 -20.91
C ARG A 368 12.75 11.27 -20.63
N PHE A 369 11.76 10.50 -20.23
CA PHE A 369 10.41 10.99 -19.94
C PHE A 369 9.87 10.33 -18.67
N TYR A 370 9.20 11.11 -17.83
CA TYR A 370 8.28 10.59 -16.83
C TYR A 370 6.95 10.24 -17.49
N LEU A 371 6.29 9.24 -16.92
CA LEU A 371 4.89 8.95 -17.22
C LEU A 371 4.07 9.28 -15.97
N GLU A 372 3.04 10.07 -16.17
CA GLU A 372 2.07 10.42 -15.13
C GLU A 372 0.72 9.79 -15.47
N PRO A 373 0.43 8.58 -14.97
CA PRO A 373 -0.84 7.91 -15.20
C PRO A 373 -1.96 8.60 -14.42
N THR A 374 -3.06 8.96 -15.07
CA THR A 374 -4.24 9.58 -14.45
C THR A 374 -5.51 8.84 -14.85
N SER A 375 -6.45 8.69 -13.93
CA SER A 375 -7.79 8.15 -14.21
C SER A 375 -8.85 9.21 -13.90
N LYS A 376 -9.01 10.19 -14.81
CA LYS A 376 -10.11 11.17 -14.74
C LYS A 376 -11.28 10.71 -15.62
N SER A 377 -12.50 10.79 -15.08
CA SER A 377 -13.75 10.38 -15.76
C SER A 377 -13.78 8.90 -16.18
N GLY A 378 -13.14 8.02 -15.40
CA GLY A 378 -13.15 6.57 -15.60
C GLY A 378 -12.27 6.05 -16.75
N SER A 379 -11.51 6.92 -17.44
CA SER A 379 -10.59 6.52 -18.51
C SER A 379 -9.14 6.80 -18.13
N LEU A 380 -8.31 5.73 -18.14
CA LEU A 380 -6.87 5.85 -17.95
C LEU A 380 -6.26 6.63 -19.10
N ALA A 381 -5.46 7.65 -18.78
CA ALA A 381 -4.58 8.33 -19.69
C ALA A 381 -3.23 8.60 -19.01
N PHE A 382 -2.28 9.08 -19.79
CA PHE A 382 -0.94 9.42 -19.32
C PHE A 382 -0.58 10.82 -19.81
N TYR A 383 0.03 11.62 -18.94
CA TYR A 383 0.89 12.70 -19.39
C TYR A 383 2.30 12.15 -19.59
N ILE A 384 2.95 12.55 -20.67
CA ILE A 384 4.33 12.16 -21.00
C ILE A 384 5.19 13.41 -20.84
N ILE A 385 6.08 13.42 -19.85
CA ILE A 385 6.76 14.64 -19.40
C ILE A 385 8.25 14.50 -19.60
N ASN A 386 8.88 15.40 -20.35
CA ASN A 386 10.31 15.34 -20.57
C ASN A 386 11.10 15.51 -19.26
N PHE A 387 12.09 14.66 -19.06
CA PHE A 387 12.87 14.60 -17.83
C PHE A 387 13.72 15.86 -17.62
N GLN A 388 14.39 16.34 -18.66
CA GLN A 388 15.28 17.51 -18.57
C GLN A 388 14.49 18.82 -18.43
N PHE A 389 13.50 19.02 -19.31
CA PHE A 389 12.81 20.31 -19.42
C PHE A 389 11.52 20.41 -18.60
N LYS A 390 11.06 19.29 -18.01
CA LYS A 390 9.77 19.20 -17.30
C LYS A 390 8.56 19.66 -18.12
N GLN A 391 8.67 19.58 -19.45
CA GLN A 391 7.61 19.94 -20.38
C GLN A 391 6.84 18.69 -20.81
N GLY A 392 5.51 18.73 -20.70
CA GLY A 392 4.66 17.63 -21.18
C GLY A 392 4.45 17.67 -22.69
N LEU A 393 4.40 16.49 -23.30
CA LEU A 393 4.17 16.34 -24.73
C LEU A 393 2.74 16.73 -25.11
N LYS A 394 2.62 17.53 -26.18
CA LYS A 394 1.35 17.92 -26.79
C LYS A 394 1.40 17.87 -28.31
N LEU A 395 0.23 17.68 -28.91
CA LEU A 395 0.03 17.99 -30.32
C LEU A 395 -0.44 19.45 -30.46
N VAL A 396 0.12 20.18 -31.43
CA VAL A 396 -0.31 21.56 -31.71
C VAL A 396 -1.70 21.60 -32.35
N ALA A 397 -2.41 22.72 -32.16
CA ALA A 397 -3.77 22.91 -32.65
C ALA A 397 -3.88 23.17 -34.17
N GLN A 398 -2.78 23.52 -34.83
CA GLN A 398 -2.70 23.62 -36.27
C GLN A 398 -2.47 22.23 -36.89
N LYS A 399 -3.10 21.98 -38.03
CA LYS A 399 -2.84 20.80 -38.86
C LYS A 399 -2.02 21.20 -40.08
N ASP A 400 -1.22 20.28 -40.59
CA ASP A 400 -0.62 20.41 -41.91
C ASP A 400 -1.62 20.06 -43.04
N SER A 401 -1.14 20.02 -44.28
CA SER A 401 -1.95 19.64 -45.45
C SER A 401 -2.42 18.18 -45.46
N TYR A 402 -1.79 17.31 -44.68
CA TYR A 402 -2.14 15.89 -44.54
C TYR A 402 -3.09 15.64 -43.37
N GLY A 403 -3.34 16.66 -42.54
CA GLY A 403 -4.15 16.57 -41.34
C GLY A 403 -3.35 16.26 -40.08
N ASP A 404 -2.03 16.12 -40.19
CA ASP A 404 -1.13 15.77 -39.11
C ASP A 404 -0.83 17.00 -38.23
N ARG A 405 -0.42 16.73 -36.99
CA ARG A 405 -0.12 17.77 -36.00
C ARG A 405 1.30 17.61 -35.47
N LEU A 406 2.03 18.72 -35.39
CA LEU A 406 3.38 18.72 -34.84
C LEU A 406 3.37 18.34 -33.36
N LEU A 407 4.31 17.48 -32.95
CA LEU A 407 4.54 17.17 -31.53
C LEU A 407 5.52 18.20 -30.92
N MET A 408 5.12 18.78 -29.79
CA MET A 408 5.92 19.75 -29.04
C MET A 408 5.95 19.38 -27.55
N GLY A 409 7.01 19.78 -26.84
CA GLY A 409 7.03 19.92 -25.40
C GLY A 409 6.45 21.27 -25.00
N HIS A 410 5.46 21.26 -24.10
CA HIS A 410 4.76 22.48 -23.71
C HIS A 410 5.43 23.22 -22.56
N ASN A 411 5.66 24.51 -22.75
CA ASN A 411 6.01 25.46 -21.71
C ASN A 411 4.77 25.97 -20.96
N GLY A 412 4.26 25.16 -20.03
CA GLY A 412 3.10 25.53 -19.23
C GLY A 412 2.51 24.36 -18.46
N ASP A 413 1.41 24.62 -17.76
CA ASP A 413 0.68 23.59 -17.04
C ASP A 413 -0.09 22.69 -18.02
N ILE A 414 0.19 21.39 -17.98
CA ILE A 414 -0.40 20.39 -18.86
C ILE A 414 -1.72 19.83 -18.34
N HIS A 415 -2.10 20.16 -17.11
CA HIS A 415 -3.32 19.66 -16.47
C HIS A 415 -4.56 20.52 -16.77
N VAL A 416 -4.38 21.66 -17.46
CA VAL A 416 -5.45 22.63 -17.76
C VAL A 416 -6.29 22.27 -18.98
N ASP A 417 -5.82 21.34 -19.83
CA ASP A 417 -6.46 20.99 -21.09
C ASP A 417 -6.35 19.48 -21.35
N GLU A 418 -7.49 18.80 -21.38
CA GLU A 418 -7.51 17.36 -21.56
C GLU A 418 -7.36 16.93 -23.03
N THR A 419 -7.47 17.86 -23.99
CA THR A 419 -7.49 17.56 -25.42
C THR A 419 -6.08 17.29 -25.94
N ARG A 420 -5.12 18.15 -25.61
CA ARG A 420 -3.80 18.15 -26.24
C ARG A 420 -2.76 17.28 -25.53
N PHE A 421 -2.96 17.00 -24.25
CA PHE A 421 -1.90 16.52 -23.35
C PHE A 421 -2.08 15.07 -22.88
N ARG A 422 -3.26 14.48 -23.09
CA ARG A 422 -3.58 13.12 -22.65
C ARG A 422 -3.27 12.09 -23.72
N TRP A 423 -2.56 11.03 -23.30
CA TRP A 423 -2.13 9.94 -24.16
C TRP A 423 -2.62 8.60 -23.64
N THR A 424 -2.99 7.69 -24.54
CA THR A 424 -3.29 6.29 -24.23
C THR A 424 -2.37 5.36 -25.01
N PHE A 425 -2.15 4.18 -24.46
CA PHE A 425 -1.27 3.18 -25.05
C PHE A 425 -2.05 1.90 -25.33
N ALA A 426 -1.96 1.42 -26.55
CA ALA A 426 -2.57 0.17 -26.98
C ALA A 426 -1.52 -0.72 -27.64
N LEU A 427 -1.69 -2.04 -27.57
CA LEU A 427 -0.82 -2.98 -28.28
C LEU A 427 -0.83 -2.66 -29.78
N TRP A 428 0.35 -2.50 -30.37
CA TRP A 428 0.48 -2.24 -31.80
C TRP A 428 -0.03 -3.44 -32.60
N GLY A 429 -0.83 -3.19 -33.63
CA GLY A 429 -1.52 -4.23 -34.41
C GLY A 429 -2.74 -4.86 -33.72
N GLY A 430 -3.09 -4.45 -32.49
CA GLY A 430 -4.27 -4.93 -31.76
C GLY A 430 -5.56 -4.19 -32.13
N ALA A 431 -6.72 -4.80 -31.84
CA ALA A 431 -8.05 -4.28 -32.16
C ALA A 431 -8.33 -2.86 -31.63
N GLY A 432 -7.70 -2.45 -30.52
CA GLY A 432 -7.83 -1.10 -29.94
C GLY A 432 -7.16 0.02 -30.76
N ALA A 433 -6.23 -0.30 -31.67
CA ALA A 433 -5.66 0.68 -32.59
C ALA A 433 -6.62 1.01 -33.76
N ALA A 434 -7.63 0.17 -34.00
CA ALA A 434 -8.52 0.25 -35.15
C ALA A 434 -9.88 0.91 -34.87
N THR A 435 -10.30 1.07 -33.62
CA THR A 435 -11.71 1.39 -33.27
C THR A 435 -11.97 2.81 -32.75
N ALA A 436 -10.99 3.72 -32.74
CA ALA A 436 -11.24 5.13 -32.47
C ALA A 436 -11.70 5.89 -33.73
N THR A 437 -12.68 5.35 -34.44
CA THR A 437 -13.47 6.07 -35.45
C THR A 437 -14.63 6.74 -34.73
N LYS A 438 -14.72 8.07 -34.83
CA LYS A 438 -15.99 8.77 -34.57
C LYS A 438 -17.03 8.34 -35.59
#